data_AF-A0A9E2GR04-F1
#
_entry.id   AF-A0A9E2GR04-F1
#
_cell.length_a   1.000
_cell.length_b   1.000
_cell.length_c   1.000
_cell.angle_alpha   90.00
_cell.angle_beta   90.00
_cell.angle_gamma   90.00
#
_symmetry.space_group_name_H-M   'P 1'
#
loop_
_entity.id
_entity.type
_entity.pdbx_description
1 polymer ?
#
loop_
_entity_poly.entity_id
_entity_poly.type
_entity_poly.pdbx_seq_one_letter_code
_entity_poly.pdbx_strand_id
1 'polypeptide(L)'
;MDTFDGYPIRSGFSGQGWELENCASVAAAHPATFEVPSPDEAGLVQVGDLLRLHFLITDAATISDPSNPRAERMWVEVCDVPGGGVFRGHLTNEPAYISSLEPGDVIEFAWEHVAQVYVKSGDPRYPSEQT
;
A
#
# COMPACT_ATOMS: atom_id res chain seq x y z
N MET A 1 1.44 -5.45 -21.95
CA MET A 1 1.50 -5.16 -20.51
C MET A 1 0.11 -4.77 -20.12
N ASP A 2 -0.44 -5.35 -19.06
CA ASP A 2 -1.80 -5.04 -18.65
C ASP A 2 -1.85 -3.62 -18.09
N THR A 3 -2.95 -2.92 -18.38
CA THR A 3 -3.12 -1.52 -18.02
C THR A 3 -4.50 -1.28 -17.43
N PHE A 4 -4.60 -0.31 -16.53
CA PHE A 4 -5.86 0.23 -16.03
C PHE A 4 -5.81 1.76 -16.16
N ASP A 5 -6.83 2.34 -16.80
CA ASP A 5 -6.90 3.77 -17.11
C ASP A 5 -5.65 4.34 -17.82
N GLY A 6 -5.03 3.52 -18.69
CA GLY A 6 -3.81 3.90 -19.42
C GLY A 6 -2.50 3.77 -18.64
N TYR A 7 -2.54 3.43 -17.34
CA TYR A 7 -1.36 3.19 -16.52
C TYR A 7 -1.04 1.69 -16.42
N PRO A 8 0.25 1.31 -16.33
CA PRO A 8 0.62 -0.10 -16.23
C PRO A 8 0.21 -0.69 -14.88
N ILE A 9 -0.29 -1.92 -14.89
CA ILE A 9 -0.57 -2.67 -13.68
C ILE A 9 0.72 -3.38 -13.21
N ARG A 10 1.07 -3.15 -11.95
CA ARG A 10 2.13 -3.83 -11.21
C ARG A 10 1.51 -4.96 -10.37
N SER A 11 1.34 -6.12 -11.01
CA SER A 11 0.78 -7.33 -10.37
C SER A 11 1.80 -8.15 -9.60
N GLY A 12 1.32 -9.06 -8.74
CA GLY A 12 2.18 -10.02 -8.03
C GLY A 12 2.91 -9.44 -6.82
N PHE A 13 2.46 -8.29 -6.31
CA PHE A 13 2.91 -7.67 -5.07
C PHE A 13 4.40 -7.30 -5.02
N SER A 14 5.11 -7.35 -6.14
CA SER A 14 6.54 -7.08 -6.25
C SER A 14 6.92 -6.61 -7.65
N GLY A 15 8.10 -6.02 -7.76
CA GLY A 15 8.64 -5.52 -9.02
C GLY A 15 10.15 -5.30 -8.95
N GLN A 16 10.70 -4.64 -9.96
CA GLN A 16 12.14 -4.38 -10.01
C GLN A 16 12.56 -3.44 -8.88
N GLY A 17 13.33 -3.92 -7.91
CA GLY A 17 13.84 -3.12 -6.81
C GLY A 17 12.85 -2.87 -5.67
N TRP A 18 11.68 -3.53 -5.68
CA TRP A 18 10.72 -3.43 -4.59
C TRP A 18 9.83 -4.66 -4.40
N GLU A 19 9.28 -4.80 -3.19
CA GLU A 19 8.19 -5.72 -2.86
C GLU A 19 7.26 -5.11 -1.80
N LEU A 20 5.99 -5.51 -1.77
CA LEU A 20 5.06 -5.07 -0.73
C LEU A 20 5.35 -5.80 0.59
N GLU A 21 5.40 -5.05 1.68
CA GLU A 21 5.48 -5.62 3.02
C GLU A 21 4.15 -6.25 3.43
N ASN A 22 4.19 -7.44 4.01
CA ASN A 22 3.06 -8.02 4.72
C ASN A 22 2.92 -7.32 6.09
N CYS A 23 2.22 -6.18 6.09
CA CYS A 23 1.98 -5.36 7.27
C CYS A 23 1.24 -6.12 8.38
N ALA A 24 0.33 -7.03 8.04
CA ALA A 24 -0.34 -7.89 9.02
C ALA A 24 0.65 -8.77 9.81
N SER A 25 1.65 -9.35 9.13
CA SER A 25 2.71 -10.14 9.77
C SER A 25 3.61 -9.29 10.65
N VAL A 26 3.95 -8.06 10.21
CA VAL A 26 4.73 -7.11 11.01
C VAL A 26 3.96 -6.70 12.27
N ALA A 27 2.66 -6.44 12.15
CA ALA A 27 1.80 -6.10 13.29
C ALA A 27 1.72 -7.26 14.30
N ALA A 28 1.60 -8.49 13.82
CA ALA A 28 1.60 -9.67 14.68
C ALA A 28 2.93 -9.84 15.45
N ALA A 29 4.06 -9.49 14.82
CA ALA A 29 5.37 -9.50 15.48
C ALA A 29 5.61 -8.31 16.42
N HIS A 30 4.94 -7.17 16.17
CA HIS A 30 5.15 -5.91 16.89
C HIS A 30 3.84 -5.21 17.30
N PRO A 31 2.92 -5.90 18.01
CA PRO A 31 1.56 -5.40 18.23
C PRO A 31 1.47 -4.12 19.07
N ALA A 32 2.50 -3.84 19.87
CA ALA A 32 2.56 -2.63 20.70
C ALA A 32 3.01 -1.37 19.93
N THR A 33 3.61 -1.52 18.75
CA THR A 33 4.24 -0.41 18.02
C THR A 33 3.86 -0.33 16.54
N PHE A 34 3.12 -1.32 16.04
CA PHE A 34 2.69 -1.35 14.65
C PHE A 34 1.23 -1.78 14.54
N GLU A 35 0.35 -0.79 14.51
CA GLU A 35 -1.09 -0.98 14.29
C GLU A 35 -1.38 -1.03 12.79
N VAL A 36 -2.28 -1.92 12.40
CA VAL A 36 -2.79 -2.06 11.04
C VAL A 36 -4.32 -2.12 11.07
N PRO A 37 -4.99 -1.75 9.97
CA PRO A 37 -6.43 -1.89 9.85
C PRO A 37 -6.92 -3.31 10.13
N SER A 38 -8.09 -3.42 10.74
CA SER A 38 -8.69 -4.71 11.07
C SER A 38 -9.12 -5.49 9.82
N PRO A 39 -9.22 -6.83 9.86
CA PRO A 39 -9.71 -7.62 8.72
C PRO A 39 -11.13 -7.24 8.26
N ASP A 40 -11.99 -6.79 9.18
CA ASP A 40 -13.38 -6.43 8.88
C ASP A 40 -13.47 -5.17 8.01
N GLU A 41 -12.51 -4.26 8.13
CA GLU A 41 -12.44 -3.03 7.32
C GLU A 41 -12.18 -3.30 5.84
N ALA A 42 -11.62 -4.47 5.48
CA ALA A 42 -11.37 -4.85 4.08
C ALA A 42 -12.65 -4.84 3.24
N GLY A 43 -13.79 -5.24 3.83
CA GLY A 43 -15.10 -5.25 3.16
C GLY A 43 -15.73 -3.87 3.00
N LEU A 44 -15.15 -2.85 3.63
CA LEU A 44 -15.62 -1.46 3.59
C LEU A 44 -14.83 -0.60 2.61
N VAL A 45 -13.78 -1.15 1.99
CA VAL A 45 -12.95 -0.46 1.00
C VAL A 45 -13.74 -0.24 -0.28
N GLN A 46 -13.66 0.97 -0.81
CA GLN A 46 -14.34 1.41 -2.02
C GLN A 46 -13.35 2.09 -2.96
N VAL A 47 -13.71 2.15 -4.24
CA VAL A 47 -12.99 2.98 -5.22
C VAL A 47 -12.98 4.43 -4.73
N GLY A 48 -11.81 5.07 -4.78
CA GLY A 48 -11.53 6.40 -4.26
C GLY A 48 -10.98 6.44 -2.82
N ASP A 49 -10.95 5.31 -2.10
CA ASP A 49 -10.30 5.25 -0.80
C ASP A 49 -8.78 5.35 -0.93
N LEU A 50 -8.16 6.05 0.02
CA LEU A 50 -6.70 6.18 0.10
C LEU A 50 -6.15 5.19 1.12
N LEU A 51 -5.28 4.28 0.66
CA LEU A 51 -4.63 3.27 1.48
C LEU A 51 -3.12 3.45 1.45
N ARG A 52 -2.46 3.31 2.60
CA ARG A 52 -0.99 3.35 2.68
C ARG A 52 -0.44 1.93 2.61
N LEU A 53 0.52 1.74 1.73
CA LEU A 53 1.31 0.52 1.61
C LEU A 53 2.77 0.81 1.99
N HIS A 54 3.51 -0.24 2.33
CA HIS A 54 4.94 -0.18 2.54
C HIS A 54 5.64 -0.96 1.43
N PHE A 55 6.49 -0.27 0.66
CA PHE A 55 7.30 -0.83 -0.41
C PHE A 55 8.71 -1.05 0.12
N LEU A 56 9.06 -2.30 0.40
CA LEU A 56 10.41 -2.68 0.80
C LEU A 56 11.35 -2.45 -0.37
N ILE A 57 12.46 -1.77 -0.12
CA ILE A 57 13.48 -1.55 -1.14
C ILE A 57 14.33 -2.81 -1.23
N THR A 58 14.42 -3.40 -2.42
CA THR A 58 15.17 -4.64 -2.67
C THR A 58 16.35 -4.45 -3.62
N ASP A 59 16.53 -3.24 -4.17
CA ASP A 59 17.69 -2.92 -4.99
C ASP A 59 18.99 -2.97 -4.17
N ALA A 60 19.94 -3.80 -4.63
CA ALA A 60 21.18 -4.08 -3.90
C ALA A 60 22.05 -2.84 -3.68
N ALA A 61 22.09 -1.91 -4.65
CA ALA A 61 22.88 -0.70 -4.52
C ALA A 61 22.27 0.21 -3.46
N THR A 62 20.94 0.34 -3.45
CA THR A 62 20.24 1.15 -2.46
C THR A 62 20.35 0.57 -1.05
N ILE A 63 20.13 -0.74 -0.85
CA ILE A 63 20.18 -1.33 0.51
C ILE A 63 21.60 -1.44 1.09
N SER A 64 22.64 -1.32 0.25
CA SER A 64 24.03 -1.39 0.71
C SER A 64 24.46 -0.17 1.54
N ASP A 65 23.77 0.96 1.38
CA ASP A 65 23.99 2.15 2.19
C ASP A 65 23.02 2.14 3.40
N PRO A 66 23.54 2.00 4.64
CA PRO A 66 22.70 1.95 5.84
C PRO A 66 22.00 3.27 6.18
N SER A 67 22.36 4.38 5.50
CA SER A 67 21.65 5.65 5.64
C SER A 67 20.34 5.70 4.83
N ASN A 68 20.19 4.80 3.85
CA ASN A 68 18.97 4.70 3.07
C ASN A 68 17.84 4.04 3.88
N PRO A 69 16.58 4.40 3.62
CA PRO A 69 15.45 3.76 4.26
C PRO A 69 15.34 2.29 3.83
N ARG A 70 14.76 1.47 4.71
CA ARG A 70 14.41 0.07 4.37
C ARG A 70 13.22 0.00 3.40
N ALA A 71 12.31 0.97 3.49
CA ALA A 71 11.05 0.96 2.77
C ALA A 71 10.55 2.37 2.49
N GLU A 72 9.83 2.54 1.39
CA GLU A 72 9.04 3.73 1.09
C GLU A 72 7.59 3.50 1.53
N ARG A 73 7.00 4.48 2.21
CA ARG A 73 5.60 4.43 2.65
C ARG A 73 4.78 5.31 1.74
N MET A 74 3.96 4.68 0.90
CA MET A 74 3.27 5.38 -0.18
C MET A 74 1.78 5.11 -0.15
N TRP A 75 1.01 6.08 -0.59
CA TRP A 75 -0.43 6.07 -0.70
C TRP A 75 -0.85 5.63 -2.09
N VAL A 76 -1.84 4.75 -2.13
CA VAL A 76 -2.57 4.38 -3.34
C VAL A 76 -4.02 4.83 -3.21
N GLU A 77 -4.60 5.35 -4.29
CA GLU A 77 -6.04 5.58 -4.40
C GLU A 77 -6.66 4.36 -5.07
N VAL A 78 -7.56 3.66 -4.36
CA VAL A 78 -8.21 2.45 -4.86
C VAL A 78 -8.96 2.77 -6.14
N CYS A 79 -8.66 2.06 -7.22
CA CYS A 79 -9.24 2.27 -8.55
C CYS A 79 -10.08 1.09 -9.03
N ASP A 80 -9.84 -0.11 -8.49
CA ASP A 80 -10.55 -1.34 -8.87
C ASP A 80 -10.50 -2.37 -7.74
N VAL A 81 -11.55 -3.19 -7.62
CA VAL A 81 -11.69 -4.29 -6.65
C VAL A 81 -12.14 -5.55 -7.40
N PRO A 82 -11.21 -6.27 -8.06
CA PRO A 82 -11.56 -7.40 -8.94
C PRO A 82 -12.23 -8.59 -8.23
N GLY A 83 -12.21 -8.63 -6.90
CA GLY A 83 -12.65 -9.75 -6.07
C GLY A 83 -11.49 -10.64 -5.63
N GLY A 84 -11.81 -11.71 -4.88
CA GLY A 84 -10.79 -12.67 -4.43
C GLY A 84 -9.80 -12.14 -3.37
N GLY A 85 -10.13 -11.03 -2.70
CA GLY A 85 -9.26 -10.38 -1.71
C GLY A 85 -8.14 -9.53 -2.31
N VAL A 86 -8.21 -9.25 -3.62
CA VAL A 86 -7.27 -8.39 -4.35
C VAL A 86 -7.88 -7.01 -4.56
N PHE A 87 -7.04 -6.00 -4.44
CA PHE A 87 -7.33 -4.60 -4.68
C PHE A 87 -6.33 -4.04 -5.70
N ARG A 88 -6.72 -2.96 -6.37
CA ARG A 88 -5.82 -2.16 -7.20
C ARG A 88 -5.98 -0.70 -6.86
N GLY A 89 -4.87 0.03 -6.87
CA GLY A 89 -4.91 1.47 -6.67
C GLY A 89 -3.79 2.21 -7.39
N HIS A 90 -4.07 3.42 -7.82
CA HIS A 90 -3.08 4.30 -8.43
C HIS A 90 -2.12 4.81 -7.36
N LEU A 91 -0.82 4.65 -7.60
CA LEU A 91 0.21 5.24 -6.76
C LEU A 91 0.13 6.77 -6.83
N THR A 92 -0.03 7.42 -5.68
CA THR A 92 -0.23 8.88 -5.62
C THR A 92 1.03 9.64 -5.20
N ASN A 93 2.07 8.92 -4.74
CA ASN A 93 3.34 9.51 -4.34
C ASN A 93 4.41 9.33 -5.42
N GLU A 94 5.35 10.27 -5.47
CA GLU A 94 6.61 10.15 -6.22
C GLU A 94 7.59 9.29 -5.41
N PRO A 95 8.05 8.12 -5.93
CA PRO A 95 9.08 7.33 -5.27
C PRO A 95 10.42 8.06 -5.24
N ALA A 96 11.17 7.93 -4.13
CA ALA A 96 12.48 8.54 -3.97
C ALA A 96 13.63 7.55 -4.24
N TYR A 97 13.42 6.25 -3.97
CA TYR A 97 14.46 5.21 -4.03
C TYR A 97 14.12 4.09 -5.01
N ILE A 98 12.84 3.89 -5.30
CA ILE A 98 12.35 2.86 -6.22
C ILE A 98 12.13 3.47 -7.61
N SER A 99 13.14 3.41 -8.47
CA SER A 99 13.12 4.03 -9.82
C SER A 99 12.26 3.32 -10.87
N SER A 100 11.72 2.15 -10.54
CA SER A 100 10.87 1.35 -11.44
C SER A 100 9.37 1.65 -11.29
N LEU A 101 9.02 2.53 -10.34
CA LEU A 101 7.66 2.98 -10.08
C LEU A 101 7.53 4.47 -10.43
N GLU A 102 6.35 4.87 -10.86
CA GLU A 102 6.00 6.26 -11.15
C GLU A 102 4.59 6.59 -10.63
N PRO A 103 4.30 7.87 -10.32
CA PRO A 103 2.94 8.28 -9.99
C PRO A 103 1.94 7.86 -11.08
N GLY A 104 0.83 7.28 -10.63
CA GLY A 104 -0.22 6.74 -11.49
C GLY A 104 -0.09 5.25 -11.78
N ASP A 105 1.08 4.62 -11.58
CA ASP A 105 1.21 3.16 -11.65
C ASP A 105 0.13 2.47 -10.82
N VAL A 106 -0.49 1.44 -11.40
CA VAL A 106 -1.59 0.72 -10.73
C VAL A 106 -1.00 -0.44 -9.95
N ILE A 107 -1.00 -0.33 -8.64
CA ILE A 107 -0.43 -1.33 -7.75
C ILE A 107 -1.51 -2.35 -7.39
N GLU A 108 -1.24 -3.63 -7.66
CA GLU A 108 -2.04 -4.73 -7.14
C GLU A 108 -1.59 -5.07 -5.72
N PHE A 109 -2.54 -5.26 -4.80
CA PHE A 109 -2.24 -5.63 -3.41
C PHE A 109 -3.39 -6.43 -2.78
N ALA A 110 -3.09 -7.06 -1.64
CA ALA A 110 -4.06 -7.73 -0.78
C ALA A 110 -4.17 -6.98 0.55
N TRP A 111 -5.21 -7.28 1.34
CA TRP A 111 -5.45 -6.59 2.61
C TRP A 111 -4.27 -6.69 3.60
N GLU A 112 -3.54 -7.80 3.58
CA GLU A 112 -2.36 -8.00 4.44
C GLU A 112 -1.22 -7.00 4.18
N HIS A 113 -1.21 -6.32 3.03
CA HIS A 113 -0.23 -5.28 2.69
C HIS A 113 -0.65 -3.87 3.15
N VAL A 114 -1.88 -3.69 3.63
CA VAL A 114 -2.39 -2.37 4.01
C VAL A 114 -1.85 -1.98 5.38
N ALA A 115 -1.07 -0.90 5.41
CA ALA A 115 -0.50 -0.34 6.63
C ALA A 115 -1.42 0.70 7.28
N GLN A 116 -2.27 1.38 6.49
CA GLN A 116 -3.20 2.38 6.99
C GLN A 116 -4.33 2.65 5.99
N VAL A 117 -5.54 2.91 6.49
CA VAL A 117 -6.64 3.49 5.72
C VAL A 117 -6.74 4.98 6.06
N TYR A 118 -6.80 5.85 5.06
CA TYR A 118 -7.11 7.26 5.28
C TYR A 118 -8.62 7.46 5.25
N VAL A 119 -9.19 7.78 6.41
CA VAL A 119 -10.61 8.10 6.56
C VAL A 119 -10.76 9.60 6.77
N LYS A 120 -11.48 10.27 5.85
CA LYS A 120 -11.73 11.72 5.94
C LYS A 120 -12.67 12.02 7.10
N SER A 121 -12.47 13.17 7.75
CA SER A 121 -13.43 13.68 8.74
C SER A 121 -14.81 13.86 8.09
N GLY A 122 -15.85 13.30 8.73
CA GLY A 122 -17.22 13.29 8.21
C GLY A 122 -17.63 12.04 7.42
N ASP A 123 -16.69 11.13 7.11
CA ASP A 123 -17.01 9.79 6.62
C ASP A 123 -17.65 8.97 7.76
N PRO A 124 -18.74 8.19 7.54
CA PRO A 124 -19.32 7.33 8.57
C PRO A 124 -18.35 6.30 9.17
N ARG A 125 -17.26 5.98 8.47
CA ARG A 125 -16.17 5.13 8.95
C ARG A 125 -15.18 5.87 9.84
N TYR A 126 -15.27 7.20 9.92
CA TYR A 126 -14.40 8.00 10.76
C TYR A 126 -14.64 7.61 12.23
N PRO A 127 -13.60 7.27 13.01
CA PRO A 127 -13.79 6.85 14.39
C PRO A 127 -14.50 7.94 15.18
N SER A 128 -15.68 7.63 15.73
CA SER A 128 -16.38 8.53 16.65
C SER A 128 -15.63 8.54 17.98
N GLU A 129 -14.63 9.41 18.08
CA GLU A 129 -13.84 9.82 19.26
C GLU A 129 -13.49 8.72 20.28
N GLN A 130 -12.19 8.39 20.35
CA GLN A 130 -11.60 7.83 21.57
C GLN A 130 -11.78 8.85 22.69
N THR A 131 -12.82 8.69 23.52
CA THR A 131 -13.04 9.47 24.74
C THR A 131 -12.28 8.83 25.91
#